data_AF-A0A961CDQ1-F1
#
_entry.id   AF-A0A961CDQ1-F1
#
_cell.length_a   1.000
_cell.length_b   1.000
_cell.length_c   1.000
_cell.angle_alpha   90.00
_cell.angle_beta   90.00
_cell.angle_gamma   90.00
#
_symmetry.space_group_name_H-M   'P 1'
#
loop_
_entity.id
_entity.type
_entity.pdbx_description
1 polymer ?
#
loop_
_entity_poly.entity_id
_entity_poly.type
_entity_poly.pdbx_seq_one_letter_code
_entity_poly.pdbx_strand_id
1 'polypeptide(L)'
;MTPPRRDATTNVVPPGSRVSRRGFLELLGLAGAAGAAGAMGLASPLGAQTAAVGGGAALPPGYAPGWPDGVMSGDPQPDGTVLWTRVADPGVADDVPIVWEVAEDAAFGTVVAGGMVAAGSATGRTAKVVVTGLASDRWYHYRFSAAGSTSPAGRLRTAPGTGASPDSLTLAWCSCQQRSSLFVAQRAIANEPDLDLWMHLGDYVYVNDVTTLSLDDYRSMYRLWRTDADLRLVQAQLPTVAVWDDGEFYNGIDRTGDPTRLANAMTAWVENFPIVPPGGDPTRIHRSIRWGDLVDLVMIDTRQYRDPAIDATDTR
;
A
#
# COMPACT_ATOMS: atom_id res chain seq x y z
N MET A 1 -15.78 6.64 27.77
CA MET A 1 -14.32 6.82 27.93
C MET A 1 -13.70 6.47 26.58
N THR A 2 -13.50 7.48 25.74
CA THR A 2 -13.13 7.33 24.32
C THR A 2 -11.63 7.01 24.26
N PRO A 3 -11.19 5.92 23.60
CA PRO A 3 -9.76 5.66 23.46
C PRO A 3 -9.13 6.72 22.54
N PRO A 4 -7.83 7.02 22.71
CA PRO A 4 -7.16 8.05 21.93
C PRO A 4 -7.05 7.60 20.46
N ARG A 5 -7.46 8.48 19.54
CA ARG A 5 -7.16 8.34 18.11
C ARG A 5 -5.64 8.34 17.95
N ARG A 6 -5.07 7.21 17.53
CA ARG A 6 -3.74 7.19 16.92
C ARG A 6 -3.93 7.67 15.49
N ASP A 7 -3.55 8.90 15.22
CA ASP A 7 -3.45 9.40 13.85
C ASP A 7 -2.50 8.47 13.09
N ALA A 8 -3.00 7.81 12.06
CA ALA A 8 -2.16 7.16 11.07
C ALA A 8 -1.26 8.26 10.50
N THR A 9 0.05 8.15 10.73
CA THR A 9 1.04 9.11 10.25
C THR A 9 1.03 9.13 8.73
N THR A 10 0.19 9.98 8.14
CA THR A 10 0.27 10.34 6.72
C THR A 10 1.53 11.16 6.54
N ASN A 11 2.61 10.49 6.17
CA ASN A 11 3.85 11.15 5.75
C ASN A 11 3.61 11.77 4.36
N VAL A 12 3.04 12.97 4.34
CA VAL A 12 2.88 13.78 3.14
C VAL A 12 4.22 14.46 2.86
N VAL A 13 4.85 14.14 1.72
CA VAL A 13 6.04 14.87 1.26
C VAL A 13 5.61 16.18 0.60
N PRO A 14 6.17 17.35 0.97
CA PRO A 14 5.84 18.61 0.30
C PRO A 14 6.26 18.60 -1.18
N PRO A 15 5.49 19.22 -2.09
CA PRO A 15 5.86 19.33 -3.49
C PRO A 15 7.22 20.01 -3.68
N GLY A 16 8.10 19.41 -4.49
CA GLY A 16 9.38 20.00 -4.88
C GLY A 16 10.58 19.71 -3.97
N SER A 17 10.45 18.88 -2.93
CA SER A 17 11.61 18.45 -2.13
C SER A 17 12.47 17.45 -2.92
N ARG A 18 13.48 17.94 -3.65
CA ARG A 18 14.54 17.09 -4.20
C ARG A 18 15.42 16.62 -3.05
N VAL A 19 15.43 15.33 -2.76
CA VAL A 19 16.37 14.75 -1.80
C VAL A 19 17.77 14.84 -2.40
N SER A 20 18.65 15.65 -1.80
CA SER A 20 20.05 15.69 -2.24
C SER A 20 20.74 14.36 -1.95
N ARG A 21 21.65 13.92 -2.82
CA ARG A 21 22.44 12.69 -2.64
C ARG A 21 23.14 12.64 -1.26
N ARG A 22 23.56 13.78 -0.71
CA ARG A 22 24.17 13.88 0.62
C ARG A 22 23.15 13.64 1.74
N GLY A 23 22.03 14.34 1.74
CA GLY A 23 20.97 14.15 2.74
C GLY A 23 20.41 12.73 2.72
N PHE A 24 20.46 12.06 1.57
CA PHE A 24 20.09 10.66 1.44
C PHE A 24 21.11 9.68 2.01
N LEU A 25 22.42 9.89 1.79
CA LEU A 25 23.45 9.05 2.40
C LEU A 25 23.43 9.15 3.94
N GLU A 26 23.06 10.31 4.47
CA GLU A 26 22.81 10.51 5.90
C GLU A 26 21.60 9.67 6.36
N LEU A 27 20.51 9.66 5.58
CA LEU A 27 19.32 8.82 5.82
C LEU A 27 19.65 7.31 5.84
N LEU A 28 20.41 6.83 4.85
CA LEU A 28 20.87 5.44 4.78
C LEU A 28 21.82 5.10 5.93
N GLY A 29 22.69 6.04 6.33
CA GLY A 29 23.57 5.89 7.49
C GLY A 29 22.80 5.72 8.80
N LEU A 30 21.69 6.45 8.98
CA LEU A 30 20.81 6.32 10.14
C LEU A 30 20.05 4.98 10.16
N ALA A 31 19.69 4.43 9.00
CA ALA A 31 19.06 3.10 8.91
C ALA A 31 20.06 1.93 9.00
N GLY A 32 21.35 2.16 8.71
CA GLY A 32 22.42 1.16 8.78
C GLY A 32 23.18 1.13 10.10
N ALA A 33 23.26 2.25 10.83
CA ALA A 33 23.96 2.35 12.10
C ALA A 33 23.02 2.11 13.30
N ALA A 34 22.57 0.86 13.48
CA ALA A 34 21.90 0.42 14.70
C ALA A 34 22.85 0.30 15.92
N GLY A 35 23.88 1.15 16.01
CA GLY A 35 24.91 1.05 17.05
C GLY A 35 25.99 2.11 16.98
N ALA A 36 25.64 3.38 17.23
CA ALA A 36 26.51 4.36 17.90
C ALA A 36 25.69 5.62 18.24
N ALA A 37 25.53 5.89 19.54
CA ALA A 37 24.99 7.15 20.01
C ALA A 37 25.90 8.31 19.56
N GLY A 38 25.32 9.29 18.86
CA GLY A 38 26.04 10.49 18.43
C GLY A 38 25.11 11.50 17.78
N ALA A 39 24.37 12.24 18.61
CA ALA A 39 23.71 13.45 18.16
C ALA A 39 24.77 14.48 17.74
N MET A 40 24.93 14.69 16.43
CA MET A 40 25.50 15.94 15.91
C MET A 40 24.38 16.70 15.21
N GLY A 41 23.87 17.71 15.91
CA GLY A 41 22.97 18.70 15.33
C GLY A 41 23.72 19.50 14.28
N LEU A 42 23.20 19.50 13.06
CA LEU A 42 23.46 20.54 12.07
C LEU A 42 22.12 21.11 11.65
N ALA A 43 21.85 22.33 12.14
CA ALA A 43 20.73 23.14 11.70
C ALA A 43 20.85 23.39 10.19
N SER A 44 19.85 22.96 9.43
CA SER A 44 19.58 23.47 8.08
C SER A 44 18.24 24.21 8.09
N PRO A 45 18.15 25.40 7.46
CA PRO A 45 16.96 26.23 7.49
C PRO A 45 16.02 25.83 6.36
N LEU A 46 15.37 24.67 6.45
CA LEU A 46 14.22 24.36 5.61
C LEU A 46 13.23 23.61 6.49
N GLY A 47 12.14 24.31 6.82
CA GLY A 47 11.04 23.78 7.63
C GLY A 47 10.29 22.68 6.88
N ALA A 48 10.86 21.47 6.86
CA ALA A 48 10.08 20.26 6.82
C ALA A 48 9.81 19.88 8.27
N GLN A 49 8.54 19.85 8.68
CA GLN A 49 8.18 19.16 9.92
C GLN A 49 8.46 17.67 9.70
N THR A 50 9.71 17.26 9.95
CA THR A 50 10.01 15.87 10.21
C THR A 50 9.26 15.53 11.49
N ALA A 51 8.15 14.80 11.38
CA ALA A 51 7.66 14.04 12.52
C ALA A 51 8.89 13.28 13.04
N ALA A 52 9.24 13.52 14.30
CA ALA A 52 10.40 12.88 14.91
C ALA A 52 10.23 11.37 14.71
N VAL A 53 11.08 10.77 13.87
CA VAL A 53 11.26 9.33 13.87
C VAL A 53 11.74 9.03 15.29
N GLY A 54 10.84 8.48 16.12
CA GLY A 54 11.17 8.06 17.48
C GLY A 54 12.48 7.28 17.40
N GLY A 55 13.45 7.67 18.24
CA GLY A 55 14.84 7.23 18.13
C GLY A 55 14.93 5.76 17.75
N GLY A 56 15.55 5.49 16.59
CA GLY A 56 15.56 4.18 15.98
C GLY A 56 15.98 3.11 16.98
N ALA A 57 15.02 2.27 17.37
CA ALA A 57 15.33 1.08 18.15
C ALA A 57 16.29 0.21 17.34
N ALA A 58 17.33 -0.28 17.99
CA ALA A 58 18.33 -1.12 17.34
C ALA A 58 17.65 -2.41 16.89
N LEU A 59 17.55 -2.62 15.56
CA LEU A 59 17.10 -3.89 15.01
C LEU A 59 17.98 -5.02 15.56
N PRO A 60 17.41 -6.22 15.81
CA PRO A 60 18.17 -7.32 16.38
C PRO A 60 19.45 -7.61 15.59
N PRO A 61 20.57 -7.92 16.26
CA PRO A 61 21.81 -8.29 15.59
C PRO A 61 21.57 -9.45 14.60
N GLY A 62 22.01 -9.28 13.35
CA GLY A 62 21.84 -10.28 12.30
C GLY A 62 20.48 -10.27 11.59
N TYR A 63 19.58 -9.33 11.92
CA TYR A 63 18.38 -9.12 11.13
C TYR A 63 18.72 -8.69 9.70
N ALA A 64 18.37 -9.54 8.73
CA ALA A 64 18.47 -9.25 7.30
C ALA A 64 17.04 -9.09 6.76
N PRO A 65 16.58 -7.85 6.52
CA PRO A 65 15.20 -7.64 6.07
C PRO A 65 14.94 -8.29 4.71
N GLY A 66 13.91 -9.12 4.68
CA GLY A 66 13.28 -9.61 3.46
C GLY A 66 12.04 -8.80 3.11
N TRP A 67 11.58 -8.95 1.86
CA TRP A 67 10.37 -8.32 1.32
C TRP A 67 9.37 -9.40 0.89
N PRO A 68 8.88 -10.21 1.86
CA PRO A 68 8.16 -11.47 1.58
C PRO A 68 6.93 -11.26 0.69
N ASP A 69 6.29 -10.11 0.81
CA ASP A 69 5.00 -9.81 0.20
C ASP A 69 5.14 -8.88 -1.02
N GLY A 70 6.37 -8.55 -1.41
CA GLY A 70 6.68 -7.67 -2.53
C GLY A 70 6.40 -6.20 -2.25
N VAL A 71 6.11 -5.47 -3.33
CA VAL A 71 5.86 -4.04 -3.34
C VAL A 71 4.61 -3.76 -4.17
N MET A 72 3.91 -2.67 -3.86
CA MET A 72 2.75 -2.25 -4.63
C MET A 72 2.65 -0.73 -4.69
N SER A 73 2.28 -0.20 -5.85
CA SER A 73 1.78 1.17 -6.00
C SER A 73 0.27 1.14 -6.24
N GLY A 74 -0.45 2.21 -5.95
CA GLY A 74 -1.89 2.24 -6.16
C GLY A 74 -2.52 3.61 -5.99
N ASP A 75 -3.82 3.67 -6.27
CA ASP A 75 -4.62 4.90 -6.33
C ASP A 75 -3.87 6.05 -7.02
N PRO A 76 -3.58 5.93 -8.33
CA PRO A 76 -2.83 6.95 -9.05
C PRO A 76 -3.57 8.29 -8.99
N GLN A 77 -2.83 9.34 -8.69
CA GLN A 77 -3.31 10.72 -8.65
C GLN A 77 -2.52 11.58 -9.63
N PRO A 78 -3.05 12.76 -10.03
CA PRO A 78 -2.36 13.66 -10.95
C PRO A 78 -0.93 14.01 -10.52
N ASP A 79 -0.67 14.13 -9.23
CA ASP A 79 0.63 14.52 -8.70
C ASP A 79 1.29 13.42 -7.85
N GLY A 80 0.78 12.19 -7.88
CA GLY A 80 1.14 11.24 -6.85
C GLY A 80 0.56 9.84 -6.94
N THR A 81 0.83 9.05 -5.90
CA THR A 81 0.35 7.67 -5.72
C THR A 81 0.55 7.26 -4.27
N VAL A 82 0.00 6.11 -3.89
CA VAL A 82 0.34 5.43 -2.63
C VAL A 82 1.31 4.29 -2.92
N LEU A 83 2.42 4.23 -2.20
CA LEU A 83 3.34 3.09 -2.22
C LEU A 83 3.10 2.22 -0.99
N TRP A 84 3.25 0.91 -1.15
CA TRP A 84 3.04 -0.09 -0.12
C TRP A 84 4.11 -1.18 -0.18
N THR A 85 4.50 -1.68 1.00
CA THR A 85 5.26 -2.93 1.13
C THR A 85 5.04 -3.54 2.51
N ARG A 86 5.46 -4.80 2.70
CA ARG A 86 5.63 -5.43 4.01
C ARG A 86 7.07 -5.89 4.18
N VAL A 87 7.71 -5.47 5.26
CA VAL A 87 9.04 -5.95 5.63
C VAL A 87 8.92 -7.23 6.47
N ALA A 88 9.93 -8.09 6.39
CA ALA A 88 10.03 -9.28 7.24
C ALA A 88 9.92 -8.90 8.73
N ASP A 89 9.37 -9.80 9.55
CA ASP A 89 9.24 -9.52 10.98
C ASP A 89 10.62 -9.65 11.65
N PRO A 90 11.12 -8.63 12.36
CA PRO A 90 12.36 -8.73 13.11
C PRO A 90 12.23 -9.57 14.40
N GLY A 91 11.02 -10.02 14.78
CA GLY A 91 10.80 -10.82 15.99
C GLY A 91 10.81 -10.00 17.29
N VAL A 92 10.80 -8.67 17.19
CA VAL A 92 10.76 -7.71 18.31
C VAL A 92 9.66 -6.69 18.09
N ALA A 93 9.09 -6.11 19.14
CA ALA A 93 7.93 -5.21 19.00
C ALA A 93 8.23 -3.91 18.23
N ASP A 94 9.49 -3.47 18.23
CA ASP A 94 9.95 -2.22 17.66
C ASP A 94 9.65 -2.09 16.16
N ASP A 95 9.46 -0.85 15.72
CA ASP A 95 9.20 -0.54 14.33
C ASP A 95 10.48 -0.66 13.48
N VAL A 96 10.32 -1.11 12.23
CA VAL A 96 11.43 -1.19 11.27
C VAL A 96 11.48 0.10 10.45
N PRO A 97 12.56 0.90 10.54
CA PRO A 97 12.72 2.06 9.67
C PRO A 97 13.00 1.61 8.23
N ILE A 98 12.19 2.12 7.31
CA ILE A 98 12.26 1.85 5.87
C ILE A 98 12.52 3.16 5.15
N VAL A 99 13.54 3.16 4.30
CA VAL A 99 13.80 4.20 3.31
C VAL A 99 13.02 3.87 2.05
N TRP A 100 12.41 4.85 1.41
CA TRP A 100 11.73 4.69 0.13
C TRP A 100 12.22 5.73 -0.88
N GLU A 101 12.21 5.35 -2.16
CA GLU A 101 12.69 6.18 -3.27
C GLU A 101 11.75 6.05 -4.46
N VAL A 102 11.57 7.16 -5.19
CA VAL A 102 10.93 7.23 -6.51
C VAL A 102 11.92 7.83 -7.49
N ALA A 103 12.09 7.20 -8.65
CA ALA A 103 13.04 7.58 -9.69
C ALA A 103 12.39 7.61 -11.07
N GLU A 104 12.96 8.41 -11.98
CA GLU A 104 12.52 8.50 -13.38
C GLU A 104 12.96 7.29 -14.22
N ASP A 105 13.96 6.54 -13.75
CA ASP A 105 14.57 5.43 -14.48
C ASP A 105 14.75 4.18 -13.61
N ALA A 106 14.76 3.02 -14.25
CA ALA A 106 14.85 1.71 -13.59
C ALA A 106 16.18 1.47 -12.87
N ALA A 107 17.25 2.20 -13.24
CA ALA A 107 18.54 2.12 -12.59
C ALA A 107 18.64 2.99 -11.33
N PHE A 108 17.58 3.76 -11.02
CA PHE A 108 17.56 4.75 -9.94
C PHE A 108 18.68 5.78 -10.07
N GLY A 109 19.02 6.17 -11.30
CA GLY A 109 20.01 7.22 -11.58
C GLY A 109 19.49 8.63 -11.25
N THR A 110 18.19 8.85 -11.43
CA THR A 110 17.50 10.13 -11.17
C THR A 110 16.38 9.94 -10.16
N VAL A 111 16.70 10.01 -8.88
CA VAL A 111 15.73 9.99 -7.78
C VAL A 111 15.04 11.36 -7.66
N VAL A 112 13.71 11.37 -7.70
CA VAL A 112 12.87 12.58 -7.70
C VAL A 112 12.08 12.77 -6.41
N ALA A 113 11.83 11.70 -5.66
CA ALA A 113 11.24 11.75 -4.33
C ALA A 113 11.79 10.62 -3.45
N GLY A 114 11.76 10.81 -2.14
CA GLY A 114 12.18 9.78 -1.20
C GLY A 114 12.04 10.24 0.25
N GLY A 115 12.20 9.31 1.18
CA GLY A 115 12.10 9.60 2.60
C GLY A 115 12.18 8.35 3.48
N MET A 116 11.74 8.48 4.72
CA MET A 116 11.61 7.38 5.68
C MET A 116 10.16 7.16 6.09
N VAL A 117 9.85 5.90 6.39
CA VAL A 117 8.60 5.46 7.00
C VAL A 117 8.91 4.31 7.96
N ALA A 118 8.12 4.15 9.02
CA ALA A 118 8.28 3.07 9.97
C ALA A 118 7.26 1.96 9.67
N ALA A 119 7.71 0.71 9.57
CA ALA A 119 6.84 -0.46 9.50
C ALA A 119 6.70 -1.10 10.89
N GLY A 120 5.55 -0.86 11.51
CA GLY A 120 5.32 -1.27 12.90
C GLY A 120 4.69 -2.64 13.06
N SER A 121 4.85 -3.20 14.26
CA SER A 121 4.13 -4.42 14.67
C SER A 121 2.62 -4.21 14.66
N ALA A 122 2.18 -3.00 15.00
CA ALA A 122 0.78 -2.60 15.02
C ALA A 122 0.09 -2.63 13.64
N THR A 123 0.83 -2.52 12.54
CA THR A 123 0.32 -2.58 11.15
C THR A 123 0.64 -3.91 10.46
N GLY A 124 1.03 -4.93 11.23
CA GLY A 124 1.45 -6.22 10.68
C GLY A 124 2.73 -6.16 9.85
N ARG A 125 3.61 -5.18 10.11
CA ARG A 125 4.86 -4.86 9.38
C ARG A 125 4.67 -4.24 7.99
N THR A 126 3.49 -3.72 7.71
CA THR A 126 3.22 -2.99 6.47
C THR A 126 3.66 -1.53 6.60
N ALA A 127 4.13 -0.96 5.50
CA ALA A 127 4.41 0.46 5.36
C ALA A 127 3.61 1.01 4.18
N LYS A 128 3.02 2.20 4.37
CA LYS A 128 2.33 2.96 3.33
C LYS A 128 2.89 4.36 3.25
N VAL A 129 3.13 4.84 2.04
CA VAL A 129 3.67 6.17 1.77
C VAL A 129 2.77 6.87 0.77
N VAL A 130 2.31 8.06 1.11
CA VAL A 130 1.59 8.94 0.16
C VAL A 130 2.63 9.83 -0.50
N VAL A 131 2.86 9.60 -1.79
CA VAL A 131 3.79 10.40 -2.59
C VAL A 131 3.00 11.48 -3.31
N THR A 132 3.47 12.73 -3.25
CA THR A 132 2.86 13.87 -3.96
C THR A 132 3.94 14.71 -4.65
N GLY A 133 3.54 15.68 -5.47
CA GLY A 133 4.46 16.58 -6.19
C GLY A 133 5.23 15.94 -7.36
N LEU A 134 4.79 14.77 -7.84
CA LEU A 134 5.27 14.18 -9.09
C LEU A 134 4.62 14.87 -10.28
N ALA A 135 5.22 14.74 -11.46
CA ALA A 135 4.59 15.21 -12.69
C ALA A 135 3.44 14.27 -13.07
N SER A 136 2.35 14.82 -13.60
CA SER A 136 1.18 14.07 -14.06
C SER A 136 1.46 13.26 -15.32
N ASP A 137 0.63 12.25 -15.54
CA ASP A 137 0.66 11.36 -16.71
C ASP A 137 2.06 10.78 -17.01
N ARG A 138 2.71 10.26 -15.98
CA ARG A 138 4.10 9.80 -16.08
C ARG A 138 4.35 8.51 -15.33
N TRP A 139 5.18 7.66 -15.94
CA TRP A 139 5.74 6.47 -15.31
C TRP A 139 6.98 6.81 -14.49
N TYR A 140 7.09 6.14 -13.33
CA TYR A 140 8.26 6.17 -12.46
C TYR A 140 8.56 4.75 -11.94
N HIS A 141 9.74 4.60 -11.37
CA HIS A 141 10.17 3.42 -10.63
C HIS A 141 10.24 3.75 -9.14
N TYR A 142 10.00 2.77 -8.27
CA TYR A 142 10.16 2.95 -6.84
C TYR A 142 10.72 1.71 -6.16
N ARG A 143 11.34 1.89 -5.00
CA ARG A 143 11.84 0.78 -4.17
C ARG A 143 11.86 1.18 -2.70
N PHE A 144 11.98 0.17 -1.86
CA PHE A 144 12.19 0.31 -0.42
C PHE A 144 13.53 -0.28 -0.01
N SER A 145 14.12 0.23 1.06
CA SER A 145 15.35 -0.27 1.65
C SER A 145 15.29 -0.24 3.17
N ALA A 146 15.83 -1.25 3.83
CA ALA A 146 15.97 -1.31 5.29
C ALA A 146 17.24 -2.10 5.63
N ALA A 147 18.00 -1.68 6.64
CA ALA A 147 19.22 -2.37 7.12
C ALA A 147 20.11 -2.98 6.00
N GLY A 148 20.36 -2.23 4.92
CA GLY A 148 21.19 -2.66 3.78
C GLY A 148 20.55 -3.62 2.77
N SER A 149 19.32 -4.07 2.97
CA SER A 149 18.53 -4.83 2.00
C SER A 149 17.62 -3.91 1.20
N THR A 150 17.42 -4.20 -0.08
CA THR A 150 16.56 -3.45 -1.00
C THR A 150 15.46 -4.36 -1.54
N SER A 151 14.24 -3.82 -1.64
CA SER A 151 13.09 -4.52 -2.21
C SER A 151 13.27 -4.77 -3.71
N PRO A 152 12.48 -5.68 -4.30
CA PRO A 152 12.24 -5.59 -5.74
C PRO A 152 11.81 -4.17 -6.11
N ALA A 153 12.26 -3.69 -7.27
CA ALA A 153 11.80 -2.42 -7.81
C ALA A 153 10.37 -2.60 -8.34
N GLY A 154 9.49 -1.67 -8.00
CA GLY A 154 8.17 -1.55 -8.60
C GLY A 154 8.09 -0.36 -9.56
N ARG A 155 6.96 -0.26 -10.26
CA ARG A 155 6.58 0.84 -11.13
C ARG A 155 5.32 1.51 -10.61
N LEU A 156 5.23 2.81 -10.84
CA LEU A 156 4.03 3.59 -10.58
C LEU A 156 3.75 4.48 -11.79
N ARG A 157 2.48 4.85 -11.95
CA ARG A 157 2.03 5.83 -12.94
C ARG A 157 1.21 6.90 -12.21
N THR A 158 1.47 8.17 -12.48
CA THR A 158 0.59 9.26 -12.06
C THR A 158 -0.57 9.39 -13.04
N ALA A 159 -1.75 9.73 -12.54
CA ALA A 159 -2.91 9.98 -13.40
C ALA A 159 -2.69 11.25 -14.25
N PRO A 160 -3.45 11.44 -15.34
CA PRO A 160 -3.48 12.70 -16.07
C PRO A 160 -3.89 13.87 -15.18
N GLY A 161 -3.40 15.06 -15.53
CA GLY A 161 -3.74 16.30 -14.84
C GLY A 161 -5.25 16.54 -14.79
N THR A 162 -5.73 17.20 -13.73
CA THR A 162 -7.13 17.63 -13.64
C THR A 162 -7.48 18.52 -14.85
N GLY A 163 -8.49 18.12 -15.63
CA GLY A 163 -8.92 18.83 -16.84
C GLY A 163 -8.05 18.57 -18.08
N ALA A 164 -7.06 17.68 -18.00
CA ALA A 164 -6.41 17.15 -19.20
C ALA A 164 -7.34 16.17 -19.91
N SER A 165 -7.26 16.11 -21.24
CA SER A 165 -8.06 15.21 -22.07
C SER A 165 -7.18 14.12 -22.70
N PRO A 166 -6.85 13.05 -21.96
CA PRO A 166 -6.03 11.96 -22.49
C PRO A 166 -6.78 11.20 -23.60
N ASP A 167 -6.05 10.69 -24.59
CA ASP A 167 -6.64 9.95 -25.71
C ASP A 167 -7.18 8.57 -25.30
N SER A 168 -6.60 7.96 -24.26
CA SER A 168 -6.96 6.62 -23.81
C SER A 168 -6.67 6.37 -22.33
N LEU A 169 -7.35 5.35 -21.80
CA LEU A 169 -7.00 4.62 -20.59
C LEU A 169 -7.08 3.14 -20.93
N THR A 170 -5.99 2.40 -20.71
CA THR A 170 -5.95 0.94 -20.87
C THR A 170 -5.79 0.30 -19.49
N LEU A 171 -6.72 -0.57 -19.12
CA LEU A 171 -6.69 -1.25 -17.83
C LEU A 171 -6.98 -2.74 -17.98
N ALA A 172 -6.45 -3.52 -17.04
CA ALA A 172 -6.89 -4.89 -16.79
C ALA A 172 -7.65 -4.95 -15.47
N TRP A 173 -8.54 -5.93 -15.30
CA TRP A 173 -9.17 -6.18 -14.01
C TRP A 173 -9.27 -7.67 -13.70
N CYS A 174 -9.32 -8.00 -12.42
CA CYS A 174 -9.50 -9.34 -11.87
C CYS A 174 -10.44 -9.29 -10.66
N SER A 175 -11.03 -10.43 -10.34
CA SER A 175 -11.67 -10.71 -9.05
C SER A 175 -11.49 -12.20 -8.74
N CYS A 176 -11.87 -12.63 -7.55
CA CYS A 176 -12.04 -14.05 -7.22
C CYS A 176 -10.80 -14.93 -7.48
N GLN A 177 -9.65 -14.56 -6.89
CA GLN A 177 -8.37 -15.26 -7.11
C GLN A 177 -8.12 -16.39 -6.11
N GLN A 178 -8.96 -17.42 -6.15
CA GLN A 178 -8.82 -18.56 -5.24
C GLN A 178 -7.51 -19.33 -5.49
N ARG A 179 -6.84 -19.72 -4.40
CA ARG A 179 -5.51 -20.37 -4.42
C ARG A 179 -5.49 -21.84 -4.82
N SER A 180 -6.65 -22.40 -5.17
CA SER A 180 -6.74 -23.73 -5.78
C SER A 180 -6.35 -23.73 -7.27
N SER A 181 -5.97 -22.57 -7.82
CA SER A 181 -5.57 -22.38 -9.21
C SER A 181 -4.23 -21.66 -9.34
N LEU A 182 -3.61 -21.73 -10.52
CA LEU A 182 -2.41 -20.97 -10.85
C LEU A 182 -2.76 -19.53 -11.21
N PHE A 183 -1.92 -18.57 -10.81
CA PHE A 183 -2.09 -17.13 -11.03
C PHE A 183 -1.64 -16.70 -12.46
N VAL A 184 -1.98 -17.50 -13.46
CA VAL A 184 -1.55 -17.29 -14.86
C VAL A 184 -2.13 -16.01 -15.47
N ALA A 185 -3.31 -15.58 -15.02
CA ALA A 185 -3.92 -14.32 -15.45
C ALA A 185 -3.12 -13.11 -14.94
N GLN A 186 -2.70 -13.14 -13.67
CA GLN A 186 -1.85 -12.11 -13.07
C GLN A 186 -0.50 -12.04 -13.80
N ARG A 187 0.10 -13.19 -14.11
CA ARG A 187 1.31 -13.24 -14.94
C ARG A 187 1.08 -12.63 -16.33
N ALA A 188 -0.04 -12.95 -16.98
CA ALA A 188 -0.35 -12.40 -18.30
C ALA A 188 -0.50 -10.88 -18.23
N ILE A 189 -1.28 -10.37 -17.27
CA ILE A 189 -1.46 -8.92 -17.02
C ILE A 189 -0.11 -8.24 -16.77
N ALA A 190 0.76 -8.82 -15.95
CA ALA A 190 2.06 -8.23 -15.65
C ALA A 190 3.00 -8.12 -16.86
N ASN A 191 2.78 -8.94 -17.90
CA ASN A 191 3.56 -8.95 -19.13
C ASN A 191 2.82 -8.29 -20.31
N GLU A 192 1.59 -7.84 -20.11
CA GLU A 192 0.82 -7.14 -21.14
C GLU A 192 1.39 -5.72 -21.30
N PRO A 193 1.86 -5.35 -22.50
CA PRO A 193 2.33 -4.00 -22.74
C PRO A 193 1.18 -2.99 -22.63
N ASP A 194 1.53 -1.73 -22.37
CA ASP A 194 0.60 -0.59 -22.49
C ASP A 194 -0.62 -0.57 -21.55
N LEU A 195 -0.61 -1.35 -20.46
CA LEU A 195 -1.55 -1.16 -19.34
C LEU A 195 -1.15 0.03 -18.46
N ASP A 196 -2.11 0.90 -18.16
CA ASP A 196 -1.93 2.07 -17.28
C ASP A 196 -2.07 1.73 -15.80
N LEU A 197 -2.97 0.79 -15.51
CA LEU A 197 -3.28 0.30 -14.17
C LEU A 197 -3.93 -1.08 -14.25
N TRP A 198 -4.02 -1.77 -13.12
CA TRP A 198 -4.89 -2.93 -12.98
C TRP A 198 -5.83 -2.79 -11.78
N MET A 199 -6.99 -3.42 -11.88
CA MET A 199 -8.03 -3.36 -10.86
C MET A 199 -8.26 -4.73 -10.22
N HIS A 200 -8.51 -4.75 -8.90
CA HIS A 200 -9.01 -5.94 -8.22
C HIS A 200 -10.38 -5.65 -7.61
N LEU A 201 -11.41 -6.34 -8.09
CA LEU A 201 -12.82 -6.06 -7.79
C LEU A 201 -13.37 -6.93 -6.67
N GLY A 202 -12.57 -7.19 -5.64
CA GLY A 202 -12.92 -8.03 -4.49
C GLY A 202 -12.65 -9.52 -4.65
N ASP A 203 -12.81 -10.25 -3.55
CA ASP A 203 -12.35 -11.63 -3.38
C ASP A 203 -10.85 -11.79 -3.69
N TYR A 204 -10.05 -10.83 -3.22
CA TYR A 204 -8.59 -10.87 -3.30
C TYR A 204 -8.04 -11.98 -2.41
N VAL A 205 -8.66 -12.21 -1.25
CA VAL A 205 -8.44 -13.38 -0.40
C VAL A 205 -9.77 -14.10 -0.18
N TYR A 206 -9.69 -15.37 0.23
CA TYR A 206 -10.82 -16.14 0.75
C TYR A 206 -10.52 -16.57 2.17
N VAL A 207 -11.22 -15.98 3.14
CA VAL A 207 -11.07 -16.34 4.56
C VAL A 207 -11.76 -17.65 4.90
N ASN A 208 -11.47 -18.20 6.08
CA ASN A 208 -12.29 -19.28 6.62
C ASN A 208 -13.50 -18.68 7.35
N ASP A 209 -14.71 -19.01 6.91
CA ASP A 209 -15.97 -18.47 7.44
C ASP A 209 -16.14 -18.73 8.94
N VAL A 210 -15.51 -19.76 9.51
CA VAL A 210 -15.63 -20.15 10.92
C VAL A 210 -14.42 -19.71 11.75
N THR A 211 -13.20 -19.87 11.23
CA THR A 211 -11.98 -19.76 12.04
C THR A 211 -11.20 -18.47 11.84
N THR A 212 -11.46 -17.68 10.79
CA THR A 212 -10.81 -16.38 10.61
C THR A 212 -11.59 -15.32 11.39
N LEU A 213 -11.14 -15.00 12.61
CA LEU A 213 -11.88 -14.16 13.55
C LEU A 213 -11.07 -12.95 14.04
N SER A 214 -9.81 -13.17 14.40
CA SER A 214 -8.92 -12.12 14.90
C SER A 214 -8.23 -11.36 13.77
N LEU A 215 -7.74 -10.15 14.07
CA LEU A 215 -6.96 -9.37 13.11
C LEU A 215 -5.73 -10.13 12.58
N ASP A 216 -5.07 -10.92 13.42
CA ASP A 216 -3.90 -11.70 13.00
C ASP A 216 -4.28 -12.89 12.11
N ASP A 217 -5.48 -13.46 12.26
CA ASP A 217 -6.01 -14.45 11.31
C ASP A 217 -6.19 -13.81 9.93
N TYR A 218 -6.84 -12.64 9.86
CA TYR A 218 -7.04 -11.91 8.60
C TYR A 218 -5.70 -11.52 7.95
N ARG A 219 -4.75 -10.97 8.71
CA ARG A 219 -3.39 -10.67 8.22
C ARG A 219 -2.70 -11.91 7.65
N SER A 220 -2.88 -13.06 8.28
CA SER A 220 -2.30 -14.33 7.81
C SER A 220 -2.87 -14.74 6.45
N MET A 221 -4.14 -14.43 6.16
CA MET A 221 -4.73 -14.68 4.83
C MET A 221 -4.08 -13.82 3.74
N TYR A 222 -3.87 -12.52 3.97
CA TYR A 222 -3.16 -11.68 3.00
C TYR A 222 -1.73 -12.14 2.75
N ARG A 223 -0.99 -12.47 3.81
CA ARG A 223 0.38 -13.01 3.72
C ARG A 223 0.39 -14.31 2.92
N LEU A 224 -0.58 -15.19 3.17
CA LEU A 224 -0.72 -16.44 2.43
C LEU A 224 -0.89 -16.14 0.94
N TRP A 225 -1.85 -15.31 0.53
CA TRP A 225 -2.06 -14.98 -0.89
C TRP A 225 -0.80 -14.42 -1.56
N ARG A 226 -0.08 -13.52 -0.86
CA ARG A 226 1.13 -12.89 -1.37
C ARG A 226 2.37 -13.80 -1.43
N THR A 227 2.30 -15.05 -1.00
CA THR A 227 3.39 -16.00 -1.31
C THR A 227 3.52 -16.27 -2.80
N ASP A 228 2.46 -16.09 -3.57
CA ASP A 228 2.46 -16.30 -5.02
C ASP A 228 3.37 -15.28 -5.72
N ALA A 229 4.20 -15.75 -6.65
CA ALA A 229 5.15 -14.90 -7.35
C ALA A 229 4.51 -14.08 -8.48
N ASP A 230 3.51 -14.63 -9.16
CA ASP A 230 2.82 -13.97 -10.26
C ASP A 230 1.91 -12.86 -9.73
N LEU A 231 1.31 -13.06 -8.55
CA LEU A 231 0.57 -12.00 -7.85
C LEU A 231 1.48 -10.83 -7.43
N ARG A 232 2.65 -11.12 -6.87
CA ARG A 232 3.64 -10.07 -6.52
C ARG A 232 4.21 -9.39 -7.76
N LEU A 233 4.33 -10.11 -8.88
CA LEU A 233 4.83 -9.58 -10.14
C LEU A 233 3.89 -8.50 -10.68
N VAL A 234 2.59 -8.79 -10.83
CA VAL A 234 1.63 -7.79 -11.34
C VAL A 234 1.55 -6.55 -10.46
N GLN A 235 1.61 -6.73 -9.14
CA GLN A 235 1.59 -5.65 -8.15
C GLN A 235 2.82 -4.74 -8.20
N ALA A 236 3.97 -5.32 -8.54
CA ALA A 236 5.18 -4.54 -8.75
C ALA A 236 5.15 -3.79 -10.09
N GLN A 237 4.44 -4.27 -11.11
CA GLN A 237 4.46 -3.68 -12.46
C GLN A 237 3.40 -2.58 -12.69
N LEU A 238 2.24 -2.66 -12.03
CA LEU A 238 1.10 -1.79 -12.32
C LEU A 238 0.53 -1.14 -11.05
N PRO A 239 0.08 0.13 -11.12
CA PRO A 239 -0.73 0.72 -10.07
C PRO A 239 -1.99 -0.10 -9.84
N THR A 240 -2.22 -0.48 -8.58
CA THR A 240 -3.35 -1.29 -8.15
C THR A 240 -4.50 -0.41 -7.68
N VAL A 241 -5.68 -0.58 -8.28
CA VAL A 241 -6.93 0.02 -7.81
C VAL A 241 -7.84 -1.09 -7.30
N ALA A 242 -8.05 -1.14 -5.99
CA ALA A 242 -8.78 -2.24 -5.35
C ALA A 242 -10.04 -1.80 -4.60
N VAL A 243 -10.99 -2.73 -4.55
CA VAL A 243 -12.16 -2.75 -3.66
C VAL A 243 -12.30 -4.18 -3.10
N TRP A 244 -12.95 -4.33 -1.95
CA TRP A 244 -13.29 -5.64 -1.38
C TRP A 244 -14.60 -6.20 -1.95
N ASP A 245 -14.81 -7.50 -1.78
CA ASP A 245 -16.12 -8.15 -1.82
C ASP A 245 -16.32 -8.99 -0.53
N ASP A 246 -17.10 -10.08 -0.53
CA ASP A 246 -17.37 -10.85 0.69
C ASP A 246 -16.24 -11.80 1.11
N GLY A 247 -15.41 -12.29 0.17
CA GLY A 247 -14.29 -13.20 0.48
C GLY A 247 -13.25 -12.61 1.44
N GLU A 248 -13.14 -11.28 1.49
CA GLU A 248 -12.33 -10.53 2.46
C GLU A 248 -12.83 -10.63 3.91
N PHE A 249 -14.10 -10.98 4.12
CA PHE A 249 -14.78 -10.96 5.42
C PHE A 249 -15.18 -12.37 5.86
N TYR A 250 -16.14 -12.94 5.12
CA TYR A 250 -16.75 -14.27 5.14
C TYR A 250 -17.95 -14.23 4.18
N ASN A 251 -18.30 -15.37 3.59
CA ASN A 251 -19.31 -15.41 2.51
C ASN A 251 -20.66 -14.81 2.93
N GLY A 252 -21.23 -13.99 2.04
CA GLY A 252 -22.57 -13.42 2.21
C GLY A 252 -22.68 -12.27 3.21
N ILE A 253 -21.57 -11.65 3.62
CA ILE A 253 -21.59 -10.52 4.55
C ILE A 253 -22.49 -9.36 4.07
N ASP A 254 -23.21 -8.76 5.02
CA ASP A 254 -24.01 -7.55 4.87
C ASP A 254 -23.84 -6.60 6.07
N ARG A 255 -24.62 -5.52 6.14
CA ARG A 255 -24.55 -4.50 7.20
C ARG A 255 -24.82 -5.02 8.62
N THR A 256 -25.32 -6.24 8.78
CA THR A 256 -25.67 -6.85 10.07
C THR A 256 -24.60 -7.79 10.63
N GLY A 257 -23.46 -7.94 9.93
CA GLY A 257 -22.37 -8.79 10.39
C GLY A 257 -21.78 -8.38 11.74
N ASP A 258 -21.11 -9.33 12.41
CA ASP A 258 -20.44 -9.08 13.69
C ASP A 258 -19.49 -7.87 13.61
N PRO A 259 -19.71 -6.80 14.40
CA PRO A 259 -18.93 -5.56 14.28
C PRO A 259 -17.44 -5.73 14.54
N THR A 260 -17.06 -6.65 15.44
CA THR A 260 -15.64 -6.85 15.82
C THR A 260 -14.90 -7.57 14.69
N ARG A 261 -15.50 -8.60 14.13
CA ARG A 261 -14.97 -9.34 12.98
C ARG A 261 -14.87 -8.46 11.74
N LEU A 262 -15.90 -7.64 11.47
CA LEU A 262 -15.88 -6.64 10.40
C LEU A 262 -14.73 -5.65 10.57
N ALA A 263 -14.54 -5.11 11.77
CA ALA A 263 -13.46 -4.17 12.05
C ALA A 263 -12.07 -4.81 11.84
N ASN A 264 -11.89 -6.08 12.23
CA ASN A 264 -10.65 -6.83 12.01
C ASN A 264 -10.37 -7.04 10.51
N ALA A 265 -11.39 -7.44 9.74
CA ALA A 265 -11.28 -7.63 8.29
C ALA A 265 -10.94 -6.33 7.55
N MET A 266 -11.66 -5.24 7.84
CA MET A 266 -11.42 -3.92 7.24
C MET A 266 -10.03 -3.39 7.58
N THR A 267 -9.60 -3.54 8.83
CA THR A 267 -8.26 -3.14 9.26
C THR A 267 -7.19 -3.91 8.48
N ALA A 268 -7.31 -5.23 8.39
CA ALA A 268 -6.38 -6.05 7.61
C ALA A 268 -6.37 -5.68 6.12
N TRP A 269 -7.53 -5.40 5.52
CA TRP A 269 -7.61 -4.98 4.13
C TRP A 269 -6.89 -3.64 3.91
N VAL A 270 -7.21 -2.61 4.72
CA VAL A 270 -6.57 -1.29 4.61
C VAL A 270 -5.07 -1.36 4.86
N GLU A 271 -4.60 -2.22 5.77
CA GLU A 271 -3.17 -2.46 5.97
C GLU A 271 -2.50 -3.05 4.73
N ASN A 272 -3.21 -3.83 3.92
CA ASN A 272 -2.64 -4.62 2.82
C ASN A 272 -2.84 -4.03 1.42
N PHE A 273 -3.51 -2.88 1.29
CA PHE A 273 -3.68 -2.21 0.00
C PHE A 273 -3.10 -0.78 -0.02
N PRO A 274 -2.52 -0.34 -1.15
CA PRO A 274 -1.96 1.00 -1.36
C PRO A 274 -3.09 2.01 -1.58
N ILE A 275 -3.91 2.23 -0.55
CA ILE A 275 -4.99 3.20 -0.57
C ILE A 275 -4.88 4.16 0.61
N VAL A 276 -5.36 5.38 0.40
CA VAL A 276 -5.68 6.32 1.49
C VAL A 276 -7.21 6.32 1.63
N PRO A 277 -7.74 5.78 2.73
CA PRO A 277 -9.18 5.81 2.98
C PRO A 277 -9.72 7.26 2.92
N PRO A 278 -10.80 7.55 2.16
CA PRO A 278 -11.31 8.90 2.01
C PRO A 278 -11.68 9.55 3.34
N GLY A 279 -11.24 10.79 3.54
CA GLY A 279 -11.49 11.54 4.78
C GLY A 279 -10.77 10.99 6.01
N GLY A 280 -9.83 10.05 5.83
CA GLY A 280 -9.13 9.39 6.94
C GLY A 280 -9.99 8.39 7.71
N ASP A 281 -11.19 8.05 7.21
CA ASP A 281 -12.04 7.02 7.79
C ASP A 281 -11.58 5.64 7.31
N PRO A 282 -10.94 4.82 8.17
CA PRO A 282 -10.39 3.52 7.78
C PRO A 282 -11.47 2.50 7.39
N THR A 283 -12.74 2.80 7.63
CA THR A 283 -13.87 1.94 7.25
C THR A 283 -14.44 2.31 5.87
N ARG A 284 -14.01 3.43 5.29
CA ARG A 284 -14.50 3.91 4.00
C ARG A 284 -13.49 3.60 2.90
N ILE A 285 -13.91 2.85 1.88
CA ILE A 285 -13.06 2.59 0.70
C ILE A 285 -13.68 3.00 -0.64
N HIS A 286 -14.99 3.26 -0.67
CA HIS A 286 -15.64 3.72 -1.88
C HIS A 286 -15.13 5.13 -2.24
N ARG A 287 -14.67 5.29 -3.48
CA ARG A 287 -13.94 6.48 -3.95
C ARG A 287 -13.93 6.54 -5.47
N SER A 288 -13.58 7.69 -6.02
CA SER A 288 -13.37 7.84 -7.47
C SER A 288 -11.90 8.06 -7.78
N ILE A 289 -11.40 7.38 -8.83
CA ILE A 289 -10.11 7.68 -9.45
C ILE A 289 -10.39 8.40 -10.77
N ARG A 290 -9.93 9.64 -10.88
CA ARG A 290 -10.13 10.45 -12.09
C ARG A 290 -8.99 10.22 -13.07
N TRP A 291 -9.31 10.08 -14.35
CA TRP A 291 -8.32 9.97 -15.41
C TRP A 291 -8.49 11.14 -16.40
N GLY A 292 -7.98 12.31 -16.02
CA GLY A 292 -8.25 13.54 -16.75
C GLY A 292 -9.74 13.88 -16.77
N ASP A 293 -10.26 14.27 -17.92
CA ASP A 293 -11.70 14.40 -18.20
C ASP A 293 -12.28 13.20 -18.98
N LEU A 294 -11.48 12.16 -19.23
CA LEU A 294 -11.86 10.99 -20.01
C LEU A 294 -12.83 10.08 -19.25
N VAL A 295 -12.49 9.74 -18.00
CA VAL A 295 -13.30 8.84 -17.17
C VAL A 295 -13.11 9.08 -15.68
N ASP A 296 -14.21 8.96 -14.93
CA ASP A 296 -14.22 8.82 -13.47
C ASP A 296 -14.47 7.34 -13.12
N LEU A 297 -13.44 6.63 -12.64
CA LEU A 297 -13.57 5.25 -12.17
C LEU A 297 -14.14 5.25 -10.76
N VAL A 298 -15.42 4.90 -10.61
CA VAL A 298 -16.12 4.88 -9.32
C VAL A 298 -16.01 3.51 -8.68
N MET A 299 -15.23 3.41 -7.61
CA MET A 299 -15.12 2.20 -6.77
C MET A 299 -16.23 2.21 -5.73
N ILE A 300 -17.11 1.22 -5.76
CA ILE A 300 -18.31 1.14 -4.92
C ILE A 300 -18.18 0.00 -3.93
N ASP A 301 -18.48 0.27 -2.66
CA ASP A 301 -18.59 -0.75 -1.62
C ASP A 301 -20.02 -1.29 -1.59
N THR A 302 -20.19 -2.55 -2.00
CA THR A 302 -21.49 -3.21 -2.06
C THR A 302 -21.73 -4.18 -0.90
N ARG A 303 -20.85 -4.20 0.12
CA ARG A 303 -20.94 -5.14 1.26
C ARG A 303 -21.25 -4.46 2.58
N GLN A 304 -20.57 -3.36 2.91
CA GLN A 304 -20.72 -2.74 4.24
C GLN A 304 -22.12 -2.14 4.48
N TYR A 305 -22.79 -1.68 3.42
CA TYR A 305 -24.03 -0.91 3.52
C TYR A 305 -25.27 -1.63 3.01
N ARG A 306 -25.12 -2.79 2.37
CA ARG A 306 -26.25 -3.51 1.77
C ARG A 306 -27.19 -4.05 2.85
N ASP A 307 -28.47 -4.10 2.52
CA ASP A 307 -29.46 -4.81 3.33
C ASP A 307 -29.20 -6.33 3.32
N PRO A 308 -29.72 -7.04 4.35
CA PRO A 308 -29.69 -8.49 4.37
C PRO A 308 -30.25 -9.10 3.10
N ALA A 309 -29.64 -10.19 2.65
CA ALA A 309 -30.17 -10.94 1.52
C ALA A 309 -31.60 -11.42 1.84
N ILE A 310 -32.53 -11.08 0.95
CA ILE A 310 -33.88 -11.65 0.96
C ILE A 310 -33.79 -12.98 0.21
N ASP A 311 -34.38 -14.04 0.77
CA ASP A 311 -34.46 -15.33 0.07
C ASP A 311 -35.14 -15.12 -1.29
N ALA A 312 -34.57 -15.64 -2.37
CA ALA A 312 -35.15 -15.53 -3.71
C ALA A 312 -36.56 -16.14 -3.81
N THR A 313 -36.97 -16.94 -2.82
CA THR A 313 -38.29 -17.52 -2.67
C THR A 313 -39.20 -16.78 -1.68
N ASP A 314 -38.75 -15.69 -1.06
CA ASP A 314 -39.58 -14.87 -0.19
C ASP A 314 -40.54 -14.02 -1.03
N THR A 315 -41.81 -14.44 -1.10
CA THR A 315 -42.89 -13.74 -1.80
C THR A 315 -43.72 -12.86 -0.86
N ARG A 316 -43.20 -12.48 0.31
CA ARG A 316 -43.93 -11.68 1.32
C ARG A 316 -43.62 -10.19 1.23
#